data_AF-A0A7G9YTR1-F1
#
_entry.id   AF-A0A7G9YTR1-F1
#
_cell.length_a   1.000
_cell.length_b   1.000
_cell.length_c   1.000
_cell.angle_alpha   90.00
_cell.angle_beta   90.00
_cell.angle_gamma   90.00
#
_symmetry.space_group_name_H-M   'P 1'
#
loop_
_entity.id
_entity.type
_entity.pdbx_description
1 polymer ?
#
loop_
_entity_poly.entity_id
_entity_poly.type
_entity_poly.pdbx_seq_one_letter_code
_entity_poly.pdbx_strand_id
1 'polypeptide(L)'
;MLKEVKCTKFYEGECYCVTGEQVSKTPPSGEYIKKGSFVVRGKRKYFKAALGLCIGIEKAENRLVVCPASDPQRSKLDNFVELEPGGDVGKNELSKEIVKFFVDRAKGEEREEITRVATQDKILSFLPPGKSRIKGAIR
;
A
#
# COMPACT_ATOMS: atom_id res chain seq x y z
N MET A 1 -10.48 22.61 -10.25
CA MET A 1 -10.97 21.70 -9.18
C MET A 1 -10.97 20.29 -9.74
N LEU A 2 -9.95 19.48 -9.42
CA LEU A 2 -9.87 18.07 -9.85
C LEU A 2 -10.87 17.28 -9.00
N LYS A 3 -11.66 16.40 -9.64
CA LYS A 3 -12.58 15.50 -8.93
C LYS A 3 -12.04 14.08 -9.07
N GLU A 4 -11.59 13.50 -7.97
CA GLU A 4 -11.22 12.09 -7.88
C GLU A 4 -12.47 11.23 -7.70
N VAL A 5 -12.65 10.19 -8.51
CA VAL A 5 -13.74 9.23 -8.31
C VAL A 5 -13.34 7.82 -8.72
N LYS A 6 -13.62 6.90 -7.77
CA LYS A 6 -13.68 5.44 -7.86
C LYS A 6 -12.35 4.69 -7.82
N CYS A 7 -12.16 3.95 -6.73
CA CYS A 7 -11.16 2.89 -6.55
C CYS A 7 -11.89 1.56 -6.76
N THR A 8 -11.52 0.77 -7.77
CA THR A 8 -12.37 -0.33 -8.24
C THR A 8 -12.06 -1.70 -7.62
N LYS A 9 -10.96 -1.89 -6.89
CA LYS A 9 -10.66 -3.14 -6.17
C LYS A 9 -9.75 -2.88 -4.96
N PHE A 10 -9.89 -3.68 -3.90
CA PHE A 10 -9.04 -3.62 -2.70
C PHE A 10 -7.56 -4.01 -2.94
N TYR A 11 -7.26 -4.63 -4.08
CA TYR A 11 -5.93 -5.17 -4.41
C TYR A 11 -5.30 -4.59 -5.68
N GLU A 12 -6.04 -3.75 -6.42
CA GLU A 12 -5.53 -2.94 -7.54
C GLU A 12 -6.32 -1.62 -7.57
N GLY A 13 -5.69 -0.55 -7.07
CA GLY A 13 -6.28 0.77 -6.99
C GLY A 13 -6.14 1.49 -8.32
N GLU A 14 -6.98 1.15 -9.30
CA GLU A 14 -7.12 1.99 -10.49
C GLU A 14 -8.02 3.17 -10.14
N CYS A 15 -7.44 4.37 -10.11
CA CYS A 15 -8.17 5.63 -10.01
C CYS A 15 -8.05 6.38 -11.34
N TYR A 16 -9.00 7.25 -11.63
CA TYR A 16 -8.90 8.12 -12.80
C TYR A 16 -9.23 9.56 -12.44
N CYS A 17 -8.49 10.49 -13.01
CA CYS A 17 -8.74 11.91 -12.88
C CYS A 17 -9.30 12.47 -14.17
N VAL A 18 -10.22 13.43 -14.01
CA VAL A 18 -10.81 14.22 -15.07
C VAL A 18 -10.87 15.68 -14.65
N THR A 19 -10.84 16.57 -15.65
CA THR A 19 -11.01 18.00 -15.42
C THR A 19 -12.48 18.34 -15.12
N GLY A 20 -12.72 19.49 -14.48
CA GLY A 20 -14.08 19.89 -14.09
C GLY A 20 -15.03 20.06 -15.29
N GLU A 21 -14.51 20.50 -16.42
CA GLU A 21 -15.25 20.67 -17.69
C GLU A 21 -15.75 19.35 -18.26
N GLN A 22 -15.09 18.24 -17.91
CA GLN A 22 -15.48 16.89 -18.35
C GLN A 22 -16.64 16.31 -17.54
N VAL A 23 -17.04 16.95 -16.43
CA VAL A 23 -18.10 16.45 -15.55
C VAL A 23 -19.37 17.26 -15.78
N SER A 24 -20.39 16.63 -16.38
CA SER A 24 -21.70 17.25 -16.63
C SER A 24 -22.80 16.55 -15.86
N LYS A 25 -23.73 17.32 -15.28
CA LYS A 25 -24.98 16.78 -14.72
C LYS A 25 -26.06 16.61 -15.79
N THR A 26 -25.82 17.12 -17.00
CA THR A 26 -26.77 17.07 -18.11
C THR A 26 -26.63 15.73 -18.85
N PRO A 27 -27.72 14.99 -19.03
CA PRO A 27 -27.69 13.74 -19.77
C PRO A 27 -27.35 13.93 -21.25
N PRO A 28 -26.86 12.87 -21.92
CA PRO A 28 -26.91 12.78 -23.38
C PRO A 28 -28.37 12.84 -23.87
N SER A 29 -28.61 13.37 -25.07
CA SER A 29 -29.95 13.37 -25.65
C SER A 29 -30.53 11.95 -25.72
N GLY A 30 -31.70 11.75 -25.13
CA GLY A 30 -32.41 10.47 -25.13
C GLY A 30 -32.12 9.56 -23.93
N GLU A 31 -31.18 9.91 -23.04
CA GLU A 31 -30.89 9.13 -21.83
C GLU A 31 -31.38 9.85 -20.56
N TYR A 32 -31.82 9.07 -19.57
CA TYR A 32 -32.21 9.58 -18.26
C TYR A 32 -31.12 9.31 -17.22
N ILE A 33 -30.77 10.34 -16.44
CA ILE A 33 -29.80 10.24 -15.34
C ILE A 33 -30.51 10.37 -14.01
N LYS A 34 -30.21 9.45 -13.08
CA LYS A 34 -30.74 9.51 -11.71
C LYS A 34 -30.26 10.77 -10.98
N LYS A 35 -31.14 11.36 -10.17
CA LYS A 35 -30.79 12.50 -9.30
C LYS A 35 -29.54 12.16 -8.47
N GLY A 36 -28.55 13.04 -8.48
CA GLY A 36 -27.26 12.86 -7.80
C GLY A 36 -26.14 12.23 -8.66
N SER A 37 -26.44 11.77 -9.88
CA SER A 37 -25.43 11.23 -10.80
C SER A 37 -24.87 12.29 -11.77
N PHE A 38 -23.72 12.01 -12.36
CA PHE A 38 -23.02 12.88 -13.32
C PHE A 38 -22.40 12.05 -14.44
N VAL A 39 -22.26 12.65 -15.62
CA VAL A 39 -21.61 12.08 -16.80
C VAL A 39 -20.20 12.61 -16.90
N VAL A 40 -19.25 11.72 -17.15
CA VAL A 40 -17.86 12.06 -17.45
C VAL A 40 -17.62 11.91 -18.95
N ARG A 41 -17.39 13.03 -19.65
CA ARG A 41 -17.15 13.10 -21.10
C ARG A 41 -15.65 13.19 -21.42
N GLY A 42 -15.22 12.64 -22.56
CA GLY A 42 -13.84 12.75 -23.05
C GLY A 42 -12.82 11.79 -22.42
N LYS A 43 -11.53 12.11 -22.56
CA LYS A 43 -10.41 11.25 -22.16
C LYS A 43 -10.24 11.23 -20.64
N ARG A 44 -10.13 10.02 -20.08
CA ARG A 44 -9.85 9.80 -18.65
C ARG A 44 -8.37 9.53 -18.47
N LYS A 45 -7.73 10.18 -17.50
CA LYS A 45 -6.35 9.86 -17.14
C LYS A 45 -6.38 8.82 -16.04
N TYR A 46 -6.01 7.59 -16.37
CA TYR A 46 -5.95 6.48 -15.43
C TYR A 46 -4.60 6.51 -14.70
N PHE A 47 -4.65 6.29 -13.40
CA PHE A 47 -3.50 6.11 -12.54
C PHE A 47 -3.63 4.74 -11.89
N LYS A 48 -2.54 3.97 -11.94
CA LYS A 48 -2.40 2.75 -11.18
C LYS A 48 -1.73 3.11 -9.87
N ALA A 49 -2.45 3.03 -8.76
CA ALA A 49 -1.83 3.11 -7.45
C ALA A 49 -1.04 1.80 -7.23
N ALA A 50 0.28 1.90 -7.15
CA ALA A 50 1.11 0.77 -6.78
C ALA A 50 0.81 0.42 -5.32
N LEU A 51 0.28 -0.78 -5.10
CA LEU A 51 -0.12 -1.23 -3.77
C LEU A 51 0.99 -1.96 -3.01
N GLY A 52 2.24 -1.84 -3.48
CA GLY A 52 3.37 -2.38 -2.76
C GLY A 52 3.54 -1.66 -1.42
N LEU A 53 3.89 -2.42 -0.39
CA LEU A 53 4.10 -1.94 0.97
C LEU A 53 5.48 -2.39 1.44
N CYS A 54 6.24 -1.49 2.03
CA CYS A 54 7.54 -1.78 2.60
C CYS A 54 7.46 -1.75 4.12
N ILE A 55 8.00 -2.79 4.75
CA ILE A 55 8.15 -2.88 6.19
C ILE A 55 9.65 -2.96 6.47
N GLY A 56 10.18 -2.03 7.25
CA GLY A 56 11.59 -1.97 7.57
C GLY A 56 11.84 -1.34 8.94
N ILE A 57 13.09 -1.29 9.34
CA ILE A 57 13.51 -0.65 10.58
C ILE A 57 14.23 0.65 10.22
N GLU A 58 13.85 1.74 10.85
CA GLU A 58 14.51 3.03 10.62
C GLU A 58 15.87 3.09 11.33
N LYS A 59 16.91 3.55 10.63
CA LYS A 59 18.28 3.64 11.18
C LYS A 59 18.43 4.61 12.37
N ALA A 60 17.57 5.62 12.44
CA ALA A 60 17.70 6.73 13.38
C ALA A 60 17.16 6.39 14.77
N GLU A 61 16.04 5.66 14.83
CA GLU A 61 15.33 5.37 16.08
C GLU A 61 15.07 3.87 16.32
N ASN A 62 15.57 2.96 15.47
CA ASN A 62 15.32 1.50 15.55
C ASN A 62 13.83 1.13 15.61
N ARG A 63 12.98 1.97 15.01
CA ARG A 63 11.52 1.78 15.00
C ARG A 63 11.08 0.99 13.78
N LEU A 64 10.07 0.15 13.97
CA LEU A 64 9.36 -0.50 12.87
C LEU A 64 8.55 0.55 12.11
N VAL A 65 8.87 0.75 10.85
CA VAL A 65 8.24 1.73 9.97
C VAL A 65 7.64 1.03 8.77
N VAL A 66 6.48 1.52 8.34
CA VAL A 66 5.75 1.01 7.19
C VAL A 66 5.52 2.14 6.21
N CYS A 67 6.01 1.97 4.99
CA CYS A 67 5.93 2.97 3.93
C CYS A 67 5.38 2.34 2.64
N PRO A 68 4.72 3.13 1.77
CA PRO A 68 4.41 2.69 0.42
C PRO A 68 5.64 2.31 -0.38
N ALA A 69 5.47 1.41 -1.35
CA ALA A 69 6.55 0.96 -2.20
C ALA A 69 7.17 2.06 -3.09
N SER A 70 6.42 3.13 -3.34
CA SER A 70 6.91 4.25 -4.15
C SER A 70 7.51 5.38 -3.32
N ASP A 71 7.62 5.22 -2.00
CA ASP A 71 8.03 6.31 -1.12
C ASP A 71 9.57 6.46 -1.04
N PRO A 72 10.11 7.68 -1.16
CA PRO A 72 11.56 7.94 -1.02
C PRO A 72 12.09 7.63 0.39
N GLN A 73 11.23 7.48 1.40
CA GLN A 73 11.61 7.02 2.74
C GLN A 73 12.22 5.61 2.74
N ARG A 74 12.07 4.83 1.67
CA ARG A 74 12.79 3.56 1.46
C ARG A 74 14.30 3.67 1.70
N SER A 75 14.92 4.78 1.30
CA SER A 75 16.37 4.97 1.47
C SER A 75 16.80 5.19 2.93
N LYS A 76 15.85 5.46 3.84
CA LYS A 76 16.10 5.66 5.28
C LYS A 76 15.89 4.39 6.10
N LEU A 77 15.41 3.31 5.48
CA LEU A 77 15.16 2.04 6.14
C LEU A 77 16.41 1.16 6.04
N ASP A 78 16.85 0.62 7.17
CA ASP A 78 17.76 -0.53 7.20
C ASP A 78 16.94 -1.81 7.18
N ASN A 79 17.44 -2.83 6.45
CA ASN A 79 16.84 -4.16 6.39
C ASN A 79 15.33 -4.17 6.14
N PHE A 80 14.86 -3.79 4.95
CA PHE A 80 13.43 -3.75 4.66
C PHE A 80 12.95 -4.93 3.79
N VAL A 81 11.67 -5.27 3.97
CA VAL A 81 10.92 -6.25 3.18
C VAL A 81 9.89 -5.52 2.35
N GLU A 82 9.89 -5.79 1.04
CA GLU A 82 8.87 -5.31 0.12
C GLU A 82 7.78 -6.37 -0.07
N LEU A 83 6.54 -5.96 0.18
CA LEU A 83 5.33 -6.76 0.09
C LEU A 83 4.48 -6.28 -1.07
N GLU A 84 3.87 -7.22 -1.78
CA GLU A 84 2.88 -6.96 -2.81
C GLU A 84 1.56 -7.67 -2.44
N PRO A 85 0.42 -6.96 -2.45
CA PRO A 85 -0.88 -7.57 -2.22
C PRO A 85 -1.31 -8.42 -3.42
N GLY A 86 -2.10 -9.47 -3.17
CA GLY A 86 -2.53 -10.43 -4.20
C GLY A 86 -1.72 -11.73 -4.23
N GLY A 87 -0.96 -12.01 -3.18
CA GLY A 87 -0.20 -13.25 -3.04
C GLY A 87 -1.01 -14.46 -2.55
N ASP A 88 -0.31 -15.51 -2.14
CA ASP A 88 -0.90 -16.76 -1.64
C ASP A 88 -0.82 -16.87 -0.11
N VAL A 89 0.02 -16.06 0.53
CA VAL A 89 0.38 -16.17 1.95
C VAL A 89 -0.58 -15.34 2.80
N GLY A 90 -1.14 -15.95 3.83
CA GLY A 90 -1.98 -15.28 4.82
C GLY A 90 -1.16 -14.42 5.79
N LYS A 91 -1.79 -13.38 6.37
CA LYS A 91 -1.12 -12.42 7.26
C LYS A 91 -0.31 -13.07 8.39
N ASN A 92 -0.83 -14.16 8.96
CA ASN A 92 -0.25 -14.80 10.14
C ASN A 92 1.04 -15.57 9.83
N GLU A 93 1.15 -16.13 8.63
CA GLU A 93 2.40 -16.77 8.20
C GLU A 93 3.42 -15.72 7.77
N LEU A 94 2.95 -14.72 7.01
CA LEU A 94 3.77 -13.60 6.55
C LEU A 94 4.39 -12.83 7.73
N SER A 95 3.64 -12.62 8.81
CA SER A 95 4.17 -11.94 10.00
C SER A 95 5.29 -12.72 10.67
N LYS A 96 5.19 -14.05 10.77
CA LYS A 96 6.27 -14.89 11.32
C LYS A 96 7.53 -14.85 10.45
N GLU A 97 7.37 -14.90 9.13
CA GLU A 97 8.50 -14.79 8.21
C GLU A 97 9.21 -13.44 8.34
N ILE A 98 8.46 -12.35 8.41
CA ILE A 98 9.01 -11.00 8.56
C ILE A 98 9.76 -10.87 9.91
N VAL A 99 9.19 -11.38 11.01
CA VAL A 99 9.90 -11.39 12.32
C VAL A 99 11.20 -12.18 12.23
N LYS A 100 11.18 -13.38 11.65
CA LYS A 100 12.39 -14.20 11.48
C LYS A 100 13.45 -13.48 10.67
N PHE A 101 13.05 -12.81 9.59
CA PHE A 101 13.94 -12.02 8.75
C PHE A 101 14.62 -10.89 9.52
N PHE A 102 13.89 -10.16 10.36
CA PHE A 102 14.45 -9.12 11.20
C PHE A 102 15.39 -9.67 12.28
N VAL A 103 15.02 -10.79 12.92
CA VAL A 103 15.83 -11.43 13.98
C VAL A 103 17.12 -12.03 13.44
N ASP A 104 17.09 -12.65 12.25
CA ASP A 104 18.28 -13.21 11.60
C ASP A 104 19.30 -12.13 11.22
N ARG A 105 18.80 -10.94 10.88
CA ARG A 105 19.62 -9.81 10.45
C ARG A 105 20.13 -8.93 11.58
N ALA A 106 19.44 -8.91 12.72
CA ALA A 106 19.86 -8.16 13.88
C ALA A 106 21.09 -8.80 14.57
N LYS A 107 22.11 -7.99 14.86
CA LYS A 107 23.34 -8.43 15.54
C LYS A 107 23.40 -7.86 16.96
N GLY A 108 23.80 -8.68 17.94
CA GLY A 108 24.11 -8.22 19.30
C GLY A 108 22.96 -7.50 19.99
N GLU A 109 23.22 -6.29 20.50
CA GLU A 109 22.30 -5.47 21.31
C GLU A 109 21.07 -4.99 20.52
N GLU A 110 21.18 -4.76 19.21
CA GLU A 110 20.04 -4.40 18.35
C GLU A 110 18.98 -5.51 18.28
N ARG A 111 19.36 -6.77 18.51
CA ARG A 111 18.44 -7.91 18.42
C ARG A 111 17.35 -7.86 19.48
N GLU A 112 17.67 -7.48 20.71
CA GLU A 112 16.67 -7.39 21.78
C GLU A 112 15.69 -6.26 21.53
N GLU A 113 16.18 -5.11 21.06
CA GLU A 113 15.37 -3.94 20.73
C GLU A 113 14.44 -4.23 19.55
N ILE A 114 14.97 -4.82 18.49
CA ILE A 114 14.21 -5.23 17.31
C ILE A 114 13.17 -6.29 17.68
N THR A 115 13.49 -7.24 18.56
CA THR A 115 12.52 -8.26 19.02
C THR A 115 11.37 -7.62 19.81
N ARG A 116 11.62 -6.57 20.59
CA ARG A 116 10.57 -5.81 21.30
C ARG A 116 9.73 -4.95 20.36
N VAL A 117 10.35 -4.37 19.34
CA VAL A 117 9.68 -3.44 18.43
C VAL A 117 8.90 -4.19 17.34
N ALA A 118 9.49 -5.21 16.73
CA ALA A 118 8.92 -6.03 15.67
C ALA A 118 8.15 -7.24 16.23
N THR A 119 7.15 -6.99 17.08
CA THR A 119 6.25 -8.03 17.56
C THR A 119 5.31 -8.49 16.43
N GLN A 120 4.93 -9.77 16.45
CA GLN A 120 4.02 -10.35 15.46
C GLN A 120 2.70 -9.56 15.35
N ASP A 121 2.08 -9.17 16.47
CA ASP A 121 0.85 -8.38 16.51
C ASP A 121 0.99 -7.01 15.84
N LYS A 122 2.12 -6.32 16.06
CA LYS A 122 2.37 -5.03 15.42
C LYS A 122 2.45 -5.19 13.91
N ILE A 123 3.22 -6.16 13.43
CA ILE A 123 3.33 -6.44 11.99
C ILE A 123 1.97 -6.82 11.41
N LEU A 124 1.20 -7.66 12.09
CA LEU A 124 -0.16 -8.06 11.68
C LEU A 124 -1.11 -6.86 11.52
N SER A 125 -1.01 -5.88 12.42
CA SER A 125 -1.81 -4.65 12.37
C SER A 125 -1.49 -3.80 11.14
N PHE A 126 -0.22 -3.81 10.69
CA PHE A 126 0.21 -3.07 9.50
C PHE A 126 -0.09 -3.76 8.17
N LEU A 127 -0.33 -5.08 8.18
CA LEU A 127 -0.57 -5.83 6.96
C LEU A 127 -1.98 -5.55 6.40
N PRO A 128 -2.11 -5.25 5.09
CA PRO A 128 -3.40 -5.06 4.46
C PRO A 128 -4.25 -6.35 4.55
N PRO A 129 -5.60 -6.24 4.61
CA PRO A 129 -6.48 -7.40 4.58
C PRO A 129 -6.24 -8.24 3.31
N GLY A 130 -6.32 -9.57 3.47
CA GLY A 130 -6.13 -10.53 2.39
C GLY A 130 -4.77 -11.22 2.39
N LYS A 131 -4.38 -11.69 1.21
CA LYS A 131 -3.13 -12.42 1.00
C LYS A 131 -2.09 -11.51 0.35
N SER A 132 -0.85 -11.64 0.78
CA SER A 132 0.29 -10.85 0.30
C SER A 132 1.46 -11.76 -0.05
N ARG A 133 2.42 -11.26 -0.82
CA ARG A 133 3.66 -11.96 -1.18
C ARG A 133 4.84 -11.04 -0.95
N ILE A 134 5.96 -11.60 -0.50
CA ILE A 134 7.24 -10.88 -0.44
C ILE A 134 7.81 -10.79 -1.85
N LYS A 135 7.98 -9.57 -2.37
CA LYS A 135 8.51 -9.30 -3.72
C LYS A 135 10.04 -9.26 -3.72
N GLY A 136 10.62 -8.75 -2.65
CA GLY A 136 12.06 -8.62 -2.48
C GLY A 136 12.40 -8.23 -1.05
N ALA A 137 13.60 -8.59 -0.62
CA ALA A 137 14.10 -8.28 0.71
C ALA A 137 15.53 -7.75 0.56
N ILE A 138 15.73 -6.47 0.90
CA ILE A 138 16.99 -5.75 0.65
C ILE A 138 17.72 -5.55 1.96
N ARG A 139 19.06 -5.62 1.89
CA ARG A 139 19.98 -5.45 3.01
C ARG A 139 20.42 -4.01 3.11
#